data_AF-A0A0G4F696-F1
#
_entry.id   AF-A0A0G4F696-F1
#
_cell.length_a   1.000
_cell.length_b   1.000
_cell.length_c   1.000
_cell.angle_alpha   90.00
_cell.angle_beta   90.00
_cell.angle_gamma   90.00
#
_symmetry.space_group_name_H-M   'P 1'
#
loop_
_entity.id
_entity.type
_entity.pdbx_description
1 polymer ?
#
loop_
_entity_poly.entity_id
_entity_poly.type
_entity_poly.pdbx_seq_one_letter_code
_entity_poly.pdbx_strand_id
1 'polypeptide(L)'
;MTSSSFPLSASGVRTQEDAIVAVAHVIIHKLKRSIYGGFARDWVVGGGAQNGRPVNDIDVILDDRDDSQAQAQVTALTQHLAPLQFVLTSNTPASGGAVANKVRLTHRPTGFGVEVEFTHPARRRQISTSPGVEHSASNLMISTKGLDTFVKKGPNGRPLLDTATSARHAKDKMFVFYYKPEGRMPQERLRRIFQKGWKCLNQLPPQLVPNPSQHQPQAQYNVNWWEY
;
A
#
# COMPACT_ATOMS: atom_id res chain seq x y z
N MET A 1 -22.08 -10.22 19.17
CA MET A 1 -21.01 -9.97 18.18
C MET A 1 -20.79 -11.24 17.39
N THR A 2 -21.45 -11.38 16.25
CA THR A 2 -21.35 -12.57 15.40
C THR A 2 -20.06 -12.52 14.60
N SER A 3 -19.18 -13.50 14.84
CA SER A 3 -18.03 -13.81 14.01
C SER A 3 -18.50 -14.09 12.58
N SER A 4 -18.41 -13.11 11.68
CA SER A 4 -18.59 -13.34 10.25
C SER A 4 -17.37 -14.11 9.73
N SER A 5 -17.44 -15.43 9.79
CA SER A 5 -16.49 -16.31 9.11
C SER A 5 -16.63 -16.10 7.60
N PHE A 6 -15.62 -15.50 6.96
CA PHE A 6 -15.49 -15.55 5.51
C PHE A 6 -15.36 -17.03 5.12
N PRO A 7 -16.25 -17.60 4.29
CA PRO A 7 -16.19 -19.01 3.92
C PRO A 7 -15.25 -19.14 2.73
N LEU A 8 -13.96 -18.85 2.91
CA LEU A 8 -12.96 -19.30 1.95
C LEU A 8 -12.59 -20.72 2.38
N SER A 9 -13.15 -21.71 1.70
CA SER A 9 -12.59 -23.06 1.66
C SER A 9 -11.36 -23.05 0.75
N ALA A 10 -10.52 -24.10 0.80
CA ALA A 10 -9.43 -24.29 -0.15
C ALA A 10 -9.89 -24.27 -1.63
N SER A 11 -11.15 -24.63 -1.91
CA SER A 11 -11.79 -24.55 -3.24
C SER A 11 -12.30 -23.15 -3.62
N GLY A 12 -12.16 -22.16 -2.73
CA GLY A 12 -12.66 -20.80 -2.91
C GLY A 12 -11.74 -19.90 -3.74
N VAL A 13 -10.44 -20.22 -3.86
CA VAL A 13 -9.49 -19.41 -4.63
C VAL A 13 -9.45 -19.89 -6.09
N ARG A 14 -10.02 -19.09 -6.99
CA ARG A 14 -10.12 -19.43 -8.44
C ARG A 14 -9.38 -18.43 -9.32
N THR A 15 -9.16 -17.23 -8.82
CA THR A 15 -8.46 -16.14 -9.49
C THR A 15 -7.30 -15.63 -8.64
N GLN A 16 -6.36 -14.91 -9.27
CA GLN A 16 -5.30 -14.20 -8.55
C GLN A 16 -5.90 -13.22 -7.52
N GLU A 17 -7.01 -12.59 -7.86
CA GLU A 17 -7.77 -11.68 -7.00
C GLU A 17 -8.28 -12.37 -5.74
N ASP A 18 -8.88 -13.57 -5.87
CA ASP A 18 -9.31 -14.36 -4.72
C ASP A 18 -8.13 -14.66 -3.78
N ALA A 19 -6.95 -14.95 -4.35
CA ALA A 19 -5.77 -15.25 -3.57
C ALA A 19 -5.31 -14.05 -2.75
N ILE A 20 -5.26 -12.87 -3.38
CA ILE A 20 -4.89 -11.60 -2.71
C ILE A 20 -5.91 -11.28 -1.62
N VAL A 21 -7.21 -11.42 -1.90
CA VAL A 21 -8.28 -11.19 -0.91
C VAL A 21 -8.17 -12.14 0.27
N ALA A 22 -7.88 -13.42 0.04
CA ALA A 22 -7.70 -14.39 1.11
C ALA A 22 -6.55 -13.98 2.04
N VAL A 23 -5.41 -13.59 1.46
CA VAL A 23 -4.24 -13.12 2.21
C VAL A 23 -4.57 -11.84 2.99
N ALA A 24 -5.18 -10.85 2.33
CA ALA A 24 -5.60 -9.59 2.96
C ALA A 24 -6.59 -9.83 4.12
N HIS A 25 -7.55 -10.73 3.94
CA HIS A 25 -8.52 -11.09 4.97
C HIS A 25 -7.84 -11.68 6.20
N VAL A 26 -6.87 -12.59 6.03
CA VAL A 26 -6.10 -13.14 7.14
C VAL A 26 -5.30 -12.06 7.85
N ILE A 27 -4.63 -11.17 7.12
CA ILE A 27 -3.86 -10.05 7.69
C ILE A 27 -4.76 -9.16 8.56
N ILE A 28 -5.91 -8.74 8.04
CA ILE A 28 -6.81 -7.83 8.76
C ILE A 28 -7.48 -8.54 9.93
N HIS A 29 -8.10 -9.70 9.69
CA HIS A 29 -9.02 -10.30 10.67
C HIS A 29 -8.37 -11.30 11.62
N LYS A 30 -7.29 -11.99 11.20
CA LYS A 30 -6.58 -12.95 12.05
C LYS A 30 -5.36 -12.33 12.71
N LEU A 31 -4.52 -11.65 11.93
CA LEU A 31 -3.32 -10.98 12.47
C LEU A 31 -3.61 -9.62 13.10
N LYS A 32 -4.82 -9.06 12.89
CA LYS A 32 -5.22 -7.74 13.40
C LYS A 32 -4.28 -6.62 12.94
N ARG A 33 -3.74 -6.75 11.72
CA ARG A 33 -2.83 -5.77 11.12
C ARG A 33 -3.55 -4.91 10.10
N SER A 34 -2.92 -3.78 9.77
CA SER A 34 -3.44 -2.86 8.77
C SER A 34 -2.65 -2.99 7.47
N ILE A 35 -3.36 -2.89 6.36
CA ILE A 35 -2.80 -2.91 5.01
C ILE A 35 -2.85 -1.48 4.47
N TYR A 36 -1.77 -1.00 3.87
CA TYR A 36 -1.69 0.36 3.34
C TYR A 36 -1.25 0.38 1.87
N GLY A 37 -1.17 1.58 1.29
CA GLY A 37 -0.50 1.78 0.01
C GLY A 37 -1.30 1.28 -1.19
N GLY A 38 -0.62 0.57 -2.11
CA GLY A 38 -1.16 0.21 -3.42
C GLY A 38 -2.44 -0.64 -3.31
N PHE A 39 -2.43 -1.65 -2.44
CA PHE A 39 -3.60 -2.48 -2.19
C PHE A 39 -4.79 -1.66 -1.68
N ALA A 40 -4.58 -0.82 -0.66
CA ALA A 40 -5.67 -0.03 -0.09
C ALA A 40 -6.28 0.95 -1.10
N ARG A 41 -5.44 1.56 -1.94
CA ARG A 41 -5.84 2.47 -3.02
C ARG A 41 -6.65 1.75 -4.11
N ASP A 42 -6.09 0.67 -4.65
CA ASP A 42 -6.63 0.03 -5.85
C ASP A 42 -7.83 -0.87 -5.53
N TRP A 43 -7.79 -1.56 -4.38
CA TRP A 43 -8.82 -2.52 -3.98
C TRP A 43 -10.06 -1.86 -3.39
N VAL A 44 -9.90 -0.94 -2.43
CA VAL A 44 -11.05 -0.37 -1.71
C VAL A 44 -11.70 0.82 -2.42
N VAL A 45 -10.96 1.50 -3.29
CA VAL A 45 -11.48 2.71 -3.94
C VAL A 45 -11.55 2.60 -5.47
N GLY A 46 -10.67 1.80 -6.08
CA GLY A 46 -10.60 1.63 -7.53
C GLY A 46 -11.51 0.54 -8.12
N GLY A 47 -12.12 -0.31 -7.29
CA GLY A 47 -13.00 -1.41 -7.76
C GLY A 47 -12.27 -2.63 -8.33
N GLY A 48 -10.97 -2.81 -8.03
CA GLY A 48 -10.16 -3.94 -8.51
C GLY A 48 -9.11 -3.54 -9.55
N ALA A 49 -8.50 -4.54 -10.20
CA ALA A 49 -7.32 -4.43 -11.07
C ALA A 49 -7.33 -3.19 -11.99
N GLN A 50 -6.40 -2.26 -11.78
CA GLN A 50 -6.25 -1.10 -12.66
C GLN A 50 -5.47 -1.48 -13.93
N ASN A 51 -6.09 -1.23 -15.10
CA ASN A 51 -5.52 -1.50 -16.42
C ASN A 51 -5.19 -2.98 -16.67
N GLY A 52 -6.01 -3.90 -16.13
CA GLY A 52 -5.84 -5.34 -16.31
C GLY A 52 -4.63 -5.94 -15.59
N ARG A 53 -3.96 -5.17 -14.70
CA ARG A 53 -2.88 -5.68 -13.86
C ARG A 53 -3.40 -5.93 -12.44
N PRO A 54 -3.37 -7.18 -11.94
CA PRO A 54 -3.73 -7.47 -10.57
C PRO A 54 -2.77 -6.77 -9.60
N VAL A 55 -3.29 -6.39 -8.43
CA VAL A 55 -2.47 -5.93 -7.29
C VAL A 55 -1.66 -7.12 -6.81
N ASN A 56 -0.34 -7.12 -6.93
CA ASN A 56 0.44 -8.34 -6.65
C ASN A 56 1.09 -8.36 -5.27
N ASP A 57 1.06 -7.22 -4.58
CA ASP A 57 1.73 -6.94 -3.34
C ASP A 57 0.78 -6.35 -2.28
N ILE A 58 0.99 -6.75 -1.03
CA ILE A 58 0.26 -6.27 0.14
C ILE A 58 1.27 -5.68 1.11
N ASP A 59 1.22 -4.36 1.29
CA ASP A 59 2.02 -3.66 2.28
C ASP A 59 1.34 -3.71 3.65
N VAL A 60 2.00 -4.32 4.63
CA VAL A 60 1.49 -4.48 5.99
C VAL A 60 2.30 -3.61 6.95
N ILE A 61 1.61 -2.82 7.77
CA ILE A 61 2.28 -2.09 8.85
C ILE A 61 2.39 -2.96 10.10
N LEU A 62 3.61 -3.07 10.62
CA LEU A 62 3.87 -3.65 11.94
C LEU A 62 3.76 -2.57 13.02
N ASP A 63 3.55 -2.99 14.26
CA ASP A 63 3.65 -2.06 15.39
C ASP A 63 5.12 -1.61 15.55
N ASP A 64 5.35 -0.46 16.20
CA ASP A 64 6.69 0.07 16.51
C ASP A 64 7.51 -0.80 17.48
N ARG A 65 7.05 -2.03 17.77
CA ARG A 65 7.73 -2.99 18.63
C ARG A 65 8.64 -3.88 17.78
N ASP A 66 9.80 -4.20 18.37
CA ASP A 66 10.90 -5.07 17.93
C ASP A 66 10.75 -5.90 16.62
N ASP A 67 11.84 -5.98 15.86
CA ASP A 67 11.95 -6.67 14.57
C ASP A 67 11.61 -8.17 14.64
N SER A 68 11.72 -8.76 15.84
CA SER A 68 11.25 -10.11 16.16
C SER A 68 9.76 -10.34 15.80
N GLN A 69 8.96 -9.27 15.73
CA GLN A 69 7.57 -9.36 15.30
C GLN A 69 7.41 -9.78 13.84
N ALA A 70 8.29 -9.34 12.92
CA ALA A 70 8.11 -9.63 11.50
C ALA A 70 8.09 -11.13 11.21
N GLN A 71 9.06 -11.87 11.76
CA GLN A 71 9.11 -13.32 11.59
C GLN A 71 7.94 -14.02 12.29
N ALA A 72 7.51 -13.53 13.46
CA ALA A 72 6.33 -14.06 14.14
C ALA A 72 5.03 -13.83 13.31
N GLN A 73 4.88 -12.66 12.67
CA GLN A 73 3.75 -12.39 11.78
C GLN A 73 3.80 -13.28 10.53
N VAL A 74 4.98 -13.52 9.95
CA VAL A 74 5.15 -14.44 8.81
C VAL A 74 4.72 -15.86 9.19
N THR A 75 5.16 -16.36 10.35
CA THR A 75 4.78 -17.68 10.85
C THR A 75 3.27 -17.77 11.05
N ALA A 76 2.67 -16.79 11.74
CA ALA A 76 1.23 -16.76 11.98
C ALA A 76 0.41 -16.64 10.68
N LEU A 77 0.86 -15.82 9.72
CA LEU A 77 0.24 -15.69 8.40
C LEU A 77 0.22 -17.04 7.67
N THR A 78 1.37 -17.72 7.65
CA THR A 78 1.52 -19.03 7.01
C THR A 78 0.62 -20.08 7.66
N GLN A 79 0.55 -20.11 9.00
CA GLN A 79 -0.33 -21.03 9.73
C GLN A 79 -1.81 -20.81 9.42
N HIS A 80 -2.26 -19.55 9.35
CA HIS A 80 -3.66 -19.25 9.05
C HIS A 80 -4.04 -19.48 7.59
N LEU A 81 -3.09 -19.39 6.65
CA LEU A 81 -3.32 -19.65 5.23
C LEU A 81 -3.08 -21.11 4.84
N ALA A 82 -2.44 -21.93 5.68
CA ALA A 82 -2.20 -23.34 5.39
C ALA A 82 -3.49 -24.16 5.12
N PRO A 83 -4.62 -23.97 5.85
CA PRO A 83 -5.89 -24.61 5.53
C PRO A 83 -6.46 -24.19 4.16
N LEU A 84 -6.05 -23.03 3.65
CA LEU A 84 -6.37 -22.53 2.31
C LEU A 84 -5.34 -22.95 1.27
N GLN A 85 -4.47 -23.92 1.60
CA GLN A 85 -3.45 -24.48 0.72
C GLN A 85 -2.37 -23.50 0.21
N PHE A 86 -2.19 -22.35 0.85
CA PHE A 86 -1.03 -21.50 0.60
C PHE A 86 0.23 -22.09 1.25
N VAL A 87 1.37 -21.85 0.60
CA VAL A 87 2.70 -22.15 1.13
C VAL A 87 3.62 -20.95 0.98
N LEU A 88 4.53 -20.78 1.93
CA LEU A 88 5.60 -19.79 1.86
C LEU A 88 6.65 -20.27 0.84
N THR A 89 6.83 -19.52 -0.25
CA THR A 89 7.80 -19.86 -1.32
C THR A 89 9.03 -18.96 -1.31
N SER A 90 8.96 -17.80 -0.65
CA SER A 90 10.11 -16.94 -0.41
C SER A 90 9.94 -16.17 0.90
N ASN A 91 11.03 -16.00 1.63
CA ASN A 91 11.13 -15.15 2.81
C ASN A 91 12.47 -14.40 2.74
N THR A 92 12.40 -13.09 2.57
CA THR A 92 13.55 -12.19 2.52
C THR A 92 13.46 -11.25 3.72
N PRO A 93 14.13 -11.61 4.83
CA PRO A 93 14.17 -10.77 6.02
C PRO A 93 14.73 -9.39 5.72
N ALA A 94 14.27 -8.39 6.47
CA ALA A 94 14.82 -7.04 6.39
C ALA A 94 16.27 -7.03 6.91
N SER A 95 17.25 -6.93 6.01
CA SER A 95 18.68 -6.82 6.34
C SER A 95 19.25 -5.46 5.92
N GLY A 96 20.34 -5.02 6.57
CA GLY A 96 21.18 -3.91 6.09
C GLY A 96 20.45 -2.59 5.78
N GLY A 97 19.50 -2.17 6.62
CA GLY A 97 18.73 -0.93 6.39
C GLY A 97 17.46 -1.10 5.56
N ALA A 98 17.08 -2.32 5.16
CA ALA A 98 15.78 -2.57 4.56
C ALA A 98 14.61 -2.24 5.53
N VAL A 99 13.56 -1.62 4.99
CA VAL A 99 12.37 -1.17 5.74
C VAL A 99 11.36 -2.28 6.04
N ALA A 100 11.42 -3.39 5.30
CA ALA A 100 10.39 -4.42 5.33
C ALA A 100 10.96 -5.83 5.18
N ASN A 101 10.32 -6.79 5.85
CA ASN A 101 10.48 -8.21 5.57
C ASN A 101 9.51 -8.59 4.44
N LYS A 102 10.04 -9.11 3.34
CA LYS A 102 9.27 -9.46 2.17
C LYS A 102 9.07 -10.97 2.09
N VAL A 103 7.82 -11.40 1.97
CA VAL A 103 7.48 -12.81 1.80
C VAL A 103 6.63 -13.03 0.55
N ARG A 104 6.70 -14.24 0.00
CA ARG A 104 5.84 -14.68 -1.09
C ARG A 104 5.08 -15.94 -0.68
N LEU A 105 3.76 -15.87 -0.79
CA LEU A 105 2.83 -16.97 -0.52
C LEU A 105 2.25 -17.45 -1.83
N THR A 106 2.31 -18.75 -2.11
CA THR A 106 1.75 -19.35 -3.32
C THR A 106 0.60 -20.27 -2.97
N HIS A 107 -0.56 -20.07 -3.59
CA HIS A 107 -1.70 -20.99 -3.51
C HIS A 107 -1.38 -22.25 -4.33
N ARG A 108 -1.23 -23.41 -3.67
CA ARG A 108 -0.75 -24.65 -4.32
C ARG A 108 -1.61 -25.10 -5.52
N PRO A 109 -2.95 -25.12 -5.45
CA PRO A 109 -3.78 -25.59 -6.57
C PRO A 109 -3.67 -24.75 -7.84
N THR A 110 -3.50 -23.43 -7.72
CA THR A 110 -3.58 -22.52 -8.87
C THR A 110 -2.22 -21.92 -9.25
N GLY A 111 -1.22 -22.00 -8.38
CA GLY A 111 0.09 -21.35 -8.58
C GLY A 111 0.08 -19.84 -8.37
N PHE A 112 -1.06 -19.24 -7.99
CA PHE A 112 -1.16 -17.81 -7.75
C PHE A 112 -0.29 -17.37 -6.58
N GLY A 113 0.56 -16.37 -6.82
CA GLY A 113 1.52 -15.87 -5.85
C GLY A 113 1.13 -14.49 -5.35
N VAL A 114 1.18 -14.28 -4.03
CA VAL A 114 0.94 -13.00 -3.38
C VAL A 114 2.19 -12.59 -2.61
N GLU A 115 2.68 -11.38 -2.86
CA GLU A 115 3.78 -10.81 -2.10
C GLU A 115 3.23 -10.01 -0.92
N VAL A 116 3.88 -10.13 0.25
CA VAL A 116 3.51 -9.41 1.46
C VAL A 116 4.75 -8.75 2.02
N GLU A 117 4.68 -7.43 2.25
CA GLU A 117 5.78 -6.63 2.78
C GLU A 117 5.45 -6.14 4.19
N PHE A 118 6.05 -6.76 5.20
CA PHE A 118 5.89 -6.37 6.59
C PHE A 118 6.84 -5.22 6.93
N THR A 119 6.30 -4.00 6.99
CA THR A 119 7.06 -2.76 7.15
C THR A 119 7.09 -2.30 8.61
N HIS A 120 8.29 -1.95 9.11
CA HIS A 120 8.45 -1.31 10.42
C HIS A 120 8.34 0.22 10.27
N PRO A 121 7.39 0.89 10.96
CA PRO A 121 7.22 2.34 10.82
C PRO A 121 8.44 3.13 11.28
N ALA A 122 9.07 2.72 12.39
CA ALA A 122 10.30 3.35 12.90
C ALA A 122 11.44 3.34 11.86
N ARG A 123 11.72 2.19 11.24
CA ARG A 123 12.73 2.07 10.16
C ARG A 123 12.36 2.92 8.95
N ARG A 124 11.07 2.95 8.57
CA ARG A 124 10.60 3.77 7.46
C ARG A 124 10.81 5.27 7.70
N ARG A 125 10.59 5.74 8.93
CA ARG A 125 10.81 7.15 9.33
C ARG A 125 12.28 7.53 9.32
N GLN A 126 13.19 6.60 9.62
CA GLN A 126 14.64 6.87 9.63
C GLN A 126 15.23 7.10 8.23
N ILE A 127 14.59 6.60 7.17
CA ILE A 127 15.17 6.53 5.82
C ILE A 127 14.52 7.55 4.87
N SER A 128 13.44 8.22 5.28
CA SER A 128 12.76 9.21 4.45
C SER A 128 12.44 10.48 5.22
N THR A 129 12.94 11.61 4.72
CA THR A 129 12.54 12.98 5.13
C THR A 129 11.14 13.37 4.62
N SER A 130 10.48 12.50 3.86
CA SER A 130 9.16 12.72 3.27
C SER A 130 8.10 11.90 4.01
N PRO A 131 6.79 12.18 3.86
CA PRO A 131 5.69 11.63 4.68
C PRO A 131 5.51 10.09 4.72
N GLY A 132 6.49 9.31 4.26
CA GLY A 132 6.43 7.86 4.19
C GLY A 132 5.53 7.36 3.06
N VAL A 133 4.77 8.22 2.39
CA VAL A 133 3.86 7.85 1.27
C VAL A 133 4.12 8.71 0.04
N GLU A 134 4.04 8.09 -1.14
CA GLU A 134 4.37 8.74 -2.43
C GLU A 134 3.43 9.89 -2.78
N HIS A 135 2.14 9.71 -2.51
CA HIS A 135 1.09 10.65 -2.88
C HIS A 135 -0.18 10.43 -2.05
N SER A 136 -1.10 11.41 -2.09
CA SER A 136 -2.36 11.41 -1.33
C SER A 136 -3.19 10.11 -1.40
N ALA A 137 -3.38 9.54 -2.59
CA ALA A 137 -4.12 8.29 -2.74
C ALA A 137 -3.39 7.05 -2.19
N SER A 138 -2.05 7.08 -2.07
CA SER A 138 -1.29 6.03 -1.39
C SER A 138 -1.24 6.22 0.12
N ASN A 139 -1.89 7.26 0.66
CA ASN A 139 -2.07 7.47 2.10
C ASN A 139 -3.20 6.61 2.68
N LEU A 140 -3.91 5.82 1.89
CA LEU A 140 -5.00 5.00 2.38
C LEU A 140 -4.50 3.77 3.13
N MET A 141 -5.25 3.36 4.15
CA MET A 141 -5.00 2.20 4.98
C MET A 141 -6.31 1.53 5.37
N ILE A 142 -6.33 0.21 5.40
CA ILE A 142 -7.49 -0.59 5.81
C ILE A 142 -7.10 -1.43 7.02
N SER A 143 -7.99 -1.48 7.99
CA SER A 143 -7.83 -2.28 9.19
C SER A 143 -9.17 -2.92 9.59
N THR A 144 -9.20 -3.58 10.75
CA THR A 144 -10.45 -4.07 11.34
C THR A 144 -11.45 -2.95 11.67
N LYS A 145 -10.99 -1.69 11.74
CA LYS A 145 -11.85 -0.52 11.96
C LYS A 145 -12.43 0.06 10.66
N GLY A 146 -12.06 -0.49 9.50
CA GLY A 146 -12.41 0.05 8.19
C GLY A 146 -11.28 0.84 7.55
N LEU A 147 -11.65 1.75 6.64
CA LEU A 147 -10.75 2.62 5.89
C LEU A 147 -10.32 3.84 6.73
N ASP A 148 -9.02 4.10 6.78
CA ASP A 148 -8.38 5.27 7.42
C ASP A 148 -7.18 5.71 6.56
N THR A 149 -6.40 6.67 7.04
CA THR A 149 -5.10 7.05 6.48
C THR A 149 -3.94 6.40 7.23
N PHE A 150 -2.91 6.00 6.48
CA PHE A 150 -1.66 5.44 6.98
C PHE A 150 -0.87 6.49 7.78
N VAL A 151 -0.65 7.66 7.18
CA VAL A 151 0.05 8.78 7.81
C VAL A 151 -0.94 9.91 8.01
N LYS A 152 -1.28 10.16 9.28
CA LYS A 152 -2.14 11.31 9.66
C LYS A 152 -1.38 12.63 9.70
N LYS A 153 -0.05 12.58 9.86
CA LYS A 153 0.82 13.75 9.95
C LYS A 153 2.03 13.59 9.04
N GLY A 154 2.20 14.48 8.08
CA GLY A 154 3.41 14.60 7.28
C GLY A 154 4.58 15.20 8.07
N PRO A 155 5.65 15.62 7.38
CA PRO A 155 6.78 16.28 8.02
C PRO A 155 6.33 17.46 8.89
N ASN A 156 7.00 17.65 10.03
CA ASN A 156 6.65 18.65 11.07
C ASN A 156 5.28 18.54 11.73
N GLY A 157 4.61 17.38 11.64
CA GLY A 157 3.35 17.18 12.34
C GLY A 157 2.14 17.82 11.65
N ARG A 158 2.31 18.44 10.47
CA ARG A 158 1.20 18.95 9.65
C ARG A 158 0.34 17.78 9.18
N PRO A 159 -0.99 17.87 9.25
CA PRO A 159 -1.82 16.79 8.75
C PRO A 159 -1.64 16.62 7.24
N LEU A 160 -1.53 15.36 6.78
CA LEU A 160 -1.76 15.07 5.37
C LEU A 160 -3.25 15.21 5.06
N LEU A 161 -3.61 15.06 3.79
CA LEU A 161 -5.01 14.99 3.39
C LEU A 161 -5.74 13.87 4.15
N ASP A 162 -6.97 14.18 4.56
CA ASP A 162 -7.82 13.27 5.33
C ASP A 162 -8.28 12.06 4.50
N THR A 163 -8.88 11.08 5.17
CA THR A 163 -9.34 9.83 4.55
C THR A 163 -10.33 10.10 3.42
N ALA A 164 -11.27 11.03 3.59
CA ALA A 164 -12.28 11.34 2.60
C ALA A 164 -11.67 11.92 1.32
N THR A 165 -10.73 12.86 1.46
CA THR A 165 -10.01 13.48 0.35
C THR A 165 -9.09 12.48 -0.35
N SER A 166 -8.33 11.69 0.40
CA SER A 166 -7.47 10.63 -0.15
C SER A 166 -8.28 9.57 -0.90
N ALA A 167 -9.45 9.19 -0.40
CA ALA A 167 -10.36 8.27 -1.09
C ALA A 167 -10.90 8.91 -2.38
N ARG A 168 -11.39 10.15 -2.34
CA ARG A 168 -11.83 10.84 -3.56
C ARG A 168 -10.71 10.90 -4.61
N HIS A 169 -9.50 11.26 -4.21
CA HIS A 169 -8.33 11.30 -5.09
C HIS A 169 -8.04 9.93 -5.72
N ALA A 170 -8.09 8.85 -4.92
CA ALA A 170 -7.92 7.50 -5.45
C ALA A 170 -9.00 7.12 -6.48
N LYS A 171 -10.27 7.47 -6.19
CA LYS A 171 -11.42 7.19 -7.06
C LYS A 171 -11.32 7.92 -8.40
N ASP A 172 -10.99 9.20 -8.34
CA ASP A 172 -10.97 10.08 -9.51
C ASP A 172 -9.63 10.05 -10.25
N LYS A 173 -8.72 9.13 -9.86
CA LYS A 173 -7.34 9.02 -10.37
C LYS A 173 -6.60 10.36 -10.30
N MET A 174 -6.77 11.09 -9.20
CA MET A 174 -6.05 12.32 -8.91
C MET A 174 -5.02 12.10 -7.81
N PHE A 175 -3.99 12.93 -7.76
CA PHE A 175 -3.00 12.84 -6.69
C PHE A 175 -2.30 14.16 -6.40
N VAL A 176 -2.05 14.41 -5.12
CA VAL A 176 -1.03 15.34 -4.64
C VAL A 176 0.27 14.56 -4.45
N PHE A 177 1.35 15.00 -5.09
CA PHE A 177 2.69 14.41 -4.96
C PHE A 177 3.44 15.03 -3.79
N TYR A 178 3.94 14.20 -2.87
CA TYR A 178 4.53 14.70 -1.62
C TYR A 178 6.06 14.81 -1.64
N TYR A 179 6.73 14.27 -2.65
CA TYR A 179 8.18 14.30 -2.76
C TYR A 179 8.65 15.55 -3.52
N LYS A 180 9.86 16.00 -3.15
CA LYS A 180 10.62 16.93 -3.97
C LYS A 180 10.79 16.30 -5.38
N PRO A 181 10.32 16.95 -6.46
CA PRO A 181 10.29 16.32 -7.79
C PRO A 181 11.67 16.13 -8.42
N GLU A 182 12.72 16.70 -7.84
CA GLU A 182 14.10 16.52 -8.22
C GLU A 182 14.65 15.16 -7.77
N GLY A 183 15.38 14.49 -8.67
CA GLY A 183 16.05 13.23 -8.40
C GLY A 183 15.40 12.01 -9.06
N ARG A 184 16.20 10.94 -9.21
CA ARG A 184 15.82 9.75 -9.97
C ARG A 184 14.57 9.07 -9.41
N MET A 185 14.53 8.83 -8.10
CA MET A 185 13.45 8.07 -7.47
C MET A 185 12.08 8.80 -7.52
N PRO A 186 11.97 10.10 -7.16
CA PRO A 186 10.72 10.86 -7.32
C PRO A 186 10.23 10.90 -8.77
N GLN A 187 11.13 11.08 -9.74
CA GLN A 187 10.78 11.11 -11.16
C GLN A 187 10.31 9.74 -11.67
N GLU A 188 10.95 8.64 -11.28
CA GLU A 188 10.48 7.30 -11.60
C GLU A 188 9.08 7.02 -11.02
N ARG A 189 8.80 7.49 -9.79
CA ARG A 189 7.47 7.42 -9.18
C ARG A 189 6.43 8.23 -9.96
N LEU A 190 6.71 9.50 -10.26
CA LEU A 190 5.85 10.35 -11.08
C LEU A 190 5.54 9.71 -12.43
N ARG A 191 6.57 9.21 -13.12
CA ARG A 191 6.43 8.51 -14.41
C ARG A 191 5.48 7.32 -14.29
N ARG A 192 5.62 6.48 -13.27
CA ARG A 192 4.73 5.32 -13.04
C ARG A 192 3.28 5.75 -12.77
N ILE A 193 3.07 6.84 -12.03
CA ILE A 193 1.73 7.36 -11.73
C ILE A 193 1.09 7.94 -13.01
N PHE A 194 1.82 8.74 -13.79
CA PHE A 194 1.31 9.30 -15.05
C PHE A 194 1.02 8.21 -16.09
N GLN A 195 1.82 7.14 -16.16
CA GLN A 195 1.54 5.98 -17.02
C GLN A 195 0.22 5.29 -16.70
N LYS A 196 -0.30 5.44 -15.48
CA LYS A 196 -1.62 4.94 -15.08
C LYS A 196 -2.77 5.88 -15.50
N GLY A 197 -2.47 7.03 -16.12
CA GLY A 197 -3.45 8.03 -16.52
C GLY A 197 -3.89 8.96 -15.39
N TRP A 198 -3.14 9.01 -14.30
CA TRP A 198 -3.52 9.83 -13.13
C TRP A 198 -3.21 11.31 -13.36
N LYS A 199 -3.94 12.18 -12.65
CA LYS A 199 -3.85 13.64 -12.72
C LYS A 199 -3.19 14.23 -11.49
N CYS A 200 -2.15 15.03 -11.69
CA CYS A 200 -1.42 15.69 -10.63
C CYS A 200 -2.11 17.00 -10.23
N LEU A 201 -2.33 17.18 -8.92
CA LEU A 201 -3.06 18.30 -8.34
C LEU A 201 -2.17 19.40 -7.77
N ASN A 202 -0.87 19.14 -7.60
CA ASN A 202 0.12 20.16 -7.26
C ASN A 202 0.90 20.62 -8.50
N GLN A 203 1.48 21.82 -8.39
CA GLN A 203 2.36 22.37 -9.41
C GLN A 203 3.61 21.50 -9.53
N LEU A 204 3.93 21.09 -10.75
CA LEU A 204 5.16 20.40 -11.10
C LEU A 204 5.90 21.19 -12.18
N PRO A 205 7.23 21.05 -12.28
CA PRO A 205 7.97 21.51 -13.44
C PRO A 205 7.39 20.92 -14.74
N PRO A 206 7.14 21.74 -15.79
CA PRO A 206 6.47 21.28 -17.02
C PRO A 206 7.13 20.06 -17.67
N GLN A 207 8.45 19.96 -17.60
CA GLN A 207 9.22 18.85 -18.15
C GLN A 207 8.96 17.48 -17.48
N LEU A 208 8.35 17.48 -16.28
CA LEU A 208 8.00 16.26 -15.56
C LEU A 208 6.56 15.79 -15.84
N VAL A 209 5.79 16.59 -16.58
CA VAL A 209 4.41 16.29 -16.95
C VAL A 209 4.40 15.78 -18.39
N PRO A 210 4.20 14.48 -18.63
CA PRO A 210 4.24 13.92 -19.99
C PRO A 210 3.07 14.37 -20.86
N ASN A 211 1.94 14.75 -20.25
CA ASN A 211 0.75 15.23 -20.96
C ASN A 211 0.08 16.36 -20.16
N PRO A 212 -0.10 17.57 -20.73
CA PRO A 212 -0.70 18.71 -20.04
C PRO A 212 -2.09 18.42 -19.44
N SER A 213 -2.89 17.53 -20.04
CA SER A 213 -4.21 17.15 -19.51
C SER A 213 -4.13 16.41 -18.16
N GLN A 214 -2.97 15.86 -17.83
CA GLN A 214 -2.70 15.20 -16.55
C GLN A 214 -2.20 16.17 -15.48
N HIS A 215 -2.11 17.47 -15.78
CA HIS A 215 -1.71 18.49 -14.82
C HIS A 215 -2.87 19.44 -14.55
N GLN A 216 -3.40 19.37 -13.33
CA GLN A 216 -4.54 20.18 -12.88
C GLN A 216 -4.18 20.82 -11.54
N PRO A 217 -3.18 21.73 -11.51
CA PRO A 217 -2.71 22.31 -10.27
C PRO A 217 -3.84 23.09 -9.59
N GLN A 218 -4.01 22.87 -8.29
CA GLN A 218 -4.96 23.62 -7.46
C GLN A 218 -4.17 24.33 -6.35
N ALA A 219 -4.47 25.61 -6.13
CA ALA A 219 -3.73 26.45 -5.18
C ALA A 219 -3.58 25.82 -3.78
N GLN A 220 -4.64 25.18 -3.28
CA GLN A 220 -4.66 24.53 -1.96
C GLN A 220 -3.67 23.35 -1.81
N TYR A 221 -3.19 22.75 -2.91
CA TYR A 221 -2.25 21.62 -2.88
C TYR A 221 -0.82 22.03 -3.23
N ASN A 222 -0.59 23.28 -3.62
CA ASN A 222 0.71 23.85 -3.96
C ASN A 222 1.48 24.25 -2.70
N VAL A 223 1.68 23.30 -1.80
CA VAL A 223 2.54 23.42 -0.63
C VAL A 223 3.77 22.55 -0.81
N ASN A 224 4.90 22.97 -0.25
CA ASN A 224 6.12 22.19 -0.29
C ASN A 224 6.06 21.07 0.74
N TRP A 225 5.46 19.94 0.36
CA TRP A 225 5.26 18.76 1.22
C TRP A 225 6.56 18.09 1.70
N TRP A 226 7.68 18.43 1.06
CA TRP A 226 9.03 17.90 1.27
C TRP A 226 10.00 18.90 1.90
N GLU A 227 9.61 20.17 2.00
CA GLU A 227 10.37 21.08 2.84
C GLU A 227 10.12 20.61 4.27
N TYR A 228 11.21 20.61 5.07
CA TYR A 228 11.32 20.24 6.48
C TYR A 228 11.66 18.78 6.82
#